data_AF-A0A1I7SNN9-F1
#
_entry.id   AF-A0A1I7SNN9-F1
#
_cell.length_a   1.000
_cell.length_b   1.000
_cell.length_c   1.000
_cell.angle_alpha   90.00
_cell.angle_beta   90.00
_cell.angle_gamma   90.00
#
_symmetry.space_group_name_H-M   'P 1'
#
loop_
_entity.id
_entity.type
_entity.pdbx_description
1 polymer ?
#
loop_
_entity_poly.entity_id
_entity_poly.type
_entity_poly.pdbx_seq_one_letter_code
_entity_poly.pdbx_strand_id
1 'polypeptide(L)'
;MRKPQHETPKVLDLKDSFKDEDLGLLLPQTIFGGATYRHVAKLSHGRMSVVHKYRMNDEAFVAIKLIVVRDEMEMERAKQEVALLEFFRDCRKAHPK
;
A
#
# COMPACT_ATOMS: atom_id res chain seq x y z
N MET A 1 6.52 -37.43 -27.75
CA MET A 1 5.89 -36.71 -26.63
C MET A 1 6.65 -35.41 -26.39
N ARG A 2 6.02 -34.25 -26.56
CA ARG A 2 6.65 -32.92 -26.39
C ARG A 2 6.52 -32.48 -24.93
N LYS A 3 7.61 -31.97 -24.35
CA LYS A 3 7.71 -31.44 -22.97
C LYS A 3 6.75 -30.24 -22.77
N PRO A 4 6.17 -30.05 -21.58
CA PRO A 4 5.39 -28.85 -21.29
C PRO A 4 6.33 -27.64 -21.27
N GLN A 5 6.04 -26.65 -22.11
CA GLN A 5 6.70 -25.35 -22.07
C GLN A 5 6.38 -24.73 -20.70
N HIS A 6 7.41 -24.48 -19.90
CA HIS A 6 7.31 -23.57 -18.76
C HIS A 6 6.79 -22.24 -19.27
N GLU A 7 5.60 -21.84 -18.83
CA GLU A 7 5.14 -20.47 -18.94
C GLU A 7 6.12 -19.59 -18.15
N THR A 8 7.04 -18.95 -18.86
CA THR A 8 7.81 -17.84 -18.31
C THR A 8 6.82 -16.81 -17.77
N PRO A 9 6.86 -16.46 -16.47
CA PRO A 9 6.02 -15.41 -15.95
C PRO A 9 6.30 -14.15 -16.76
N LYS A 10 5.25 -13.57 -17.36
CA LYS A 10 5.34 -12.28 -18.06
C LYS A 10 5.94 -11.28 -17.08
N VAL A 11 7.22 -10.95 -17.29
CA VAL A 11 7.88 -9.84 -16.62
C VAL A 11 7.23 -8.59 -17.18
N LEU A 12 6.30 -8.01 -16.43
CA LEU A 12 5.76 -6.69 -16.70
C LEU A 12 6.93 -5.71 -16.76
N ASP A 13 7.13 -5.13 -17.94
CA ASP A 13 8.22 -4.21 -18.23
C ASP A 13 7.99 -2.90 -17.43
N LEU A 14 8.96 -2.53 -16.60
CA LEU A 14 8.89 -1.42 -15.64
C LEU A 14 8.88 -0.03 -16.31
N LYS A 15 8.84 0.02 -17.64
CA LYS A 15 8.63 1.25 -18.41
C LYS A 15 7.17 1.68 -18.49
N ASP A 16 6.24 0.76 -18.20
CA ASP A 16 4.85 1.10 -17.98
C ASP A 16 4.71 1.67 -16.57
N SER A 17 5.03 2.96 -16.48
CA SER A 17 4.78 3.77 -15.30
C SER A 17 3.28 3.74 -15.05
N PHE A 18 2.85 2.91 -14.10
CA PHE A 18 1.47 2.88 -13.62
C PHE A 18 1.04 4.31 -13.29
N LYS A 19 0.05 4.81 -14.03
CA LYS A 19 -0.57 6.10 -13.74
C LYS A 19 -1.42 5.93 -12.51
N ASP A 20 -1.58 6.99 -11.72
CA ASP A 20 -2.39 6.94 -10.49
C ASP A 20 -3.86 6.56 -10.80
N GLU A 21 -4.29 6.73 -12.06
CA GLU A 21 -5.57 6.29 -12.64
C GLU A 21 -5.71 4.76 -12.78
N ASP A 22 -4.60 4.03 -12.97
CA ASP A 22 -4.58 2.56 -13.17
C ASP A 22 -4.90 1.79 -11.88
N LEU A 23 -4.92 2.48 -10.72
CA LEU A 23 -5.25 1.88 -9.43
C LEU A 23 -6.75 1.68 -9.21
N GLY A 24 -7.60 2.15 -10.15
CA GLY A 24 -9.07 2.18 -9.96
C GLY A 24 -9.52 3.02 -8.75
N LEU A 25 -8.57 3.69 -8.08
CA LEU A 25 -8.81 4.61 -7.01
C LEU A 25 -8.82 5.98 -7.66
N LEU A 26 -10.01 6.55 -7.85
CA LEU A 26 -10.11 8.00 -7.80
C LEU A 26 -9.39 8.37 -6.49
N LEU A 27 -8.25 9.07 -6.56
CA LEU A 27 -7.54 9.52 -5.37
C LEU A 27 -7.93 10.97 -4.96
N PRO A 28 -9.20 11.34 -4.73
CA PRO A 28 -9.56 12.51 -3.93
C PRO A 28 -9.81 12.12 -2.47
N GLN A 29 -10.28 13.11 -1.71
CA GLN A 29 -10.62 13.04 -0.30
C GLN A 29 -11.40 11.76 0.06
N THR A 30 -10.89 10.99 1.02
CA THR A 30 -11.47 9.72 1.47
C THR A 30 -11.79 9.77 2.96
N ILE A 31 -12.72 8.94 3.43
CA ILE A 31 -13.12 8.88 4.85
C ILE A 31 -12.78 7.49 5.39
N PHE A 32 -11.93 7.44 6.40
CA PHE A 32 -11.58 6.20 7.13
C PHE A 32 -11.79 6.39 8.63
N GLY A 33 -12.54 5.49 9.26
CA GLY A 33 -12.77 5.52 10.71
C GLY A 33 -13.40 6.82 11.22
N GLY A 34 -14.24 7.47 10.41
CA GLY A 34 -14.87 8.76 10.73
C GLY A 34 -13.97 9.99 10.53
N ALA A 35 -12.69 9.81 10.19
CA ALA A 35 -11.78 10.89 9.87
C ALA A 35 -11.70 11.12 8.36
N THR A 36 -11.48 12.38 7.99
CA THR A 36 -11.40 12.81 6.59
C THR A 36 -9.94 12.98 6.18
N TYR A 37 -9.56 12.35 5.07
CA TYR A 37 -8.20 12.34 4.57
C TYR A 37 -8.15 13.00 3.19
N ARG A 38 -7.44 14.12 3.08
CA ARG A 38 -7.18 14.81 1.80
C ARG A 38 -5.82 14.42 1.26
N HIS A 39 -5.77 13.93 0.03
CA HIS A 39 -4.50 13.59 -0.62
C HIS A 39 -3.64 14.86 -0.75
N VAL A 40 -2.34 14.73 -0.51
CA VAL A 40 -1.38 15.84 -0.59
C VAL A 40 -0.33 15.58 -1.66
N ALA A 41 0.33 14.42 -1.59
CA ALA A 41 1.41 14.07 -2.50
C ALA A 41 1.64 12.55 -2.50
N LYS A 42 2.28 12.04 -3.54
CA LYS A 42 2.84 10.68 -3.58
C LYS A 42 4.21 10.71 -2.91
N LEU A 43 4.47 9.74 -2.02
CA LEU A 43 5.75 9.63 -1.28
C LEU A 43 6.66 8.57 -1.89
N SER A 44 6.11 7.42 -2.25
CA SER A 44 6.88 6.35 -2.90
C SER A 44 5.99 5.48 -3.78
N HIS A 45 6.60 4.80 -4.74
CA HIS A 45 5.94 3.86 -5.64
C HIS A 45 6.83 2.64 -5.82
N GLY A 46 6.32 1.48 -5.42
CA GLY A 46 6.93 0.19 -5.63
C GLY A 46 6.07 -0.66 -6.55
N ARG A 47 6.64 -1.80 -6.98
CA ARG A 47 5.97 -2.73 -7.89
C ARG A 47 4.60 -3.21 -7.40
N MET A 48 4.45 -3.43 -6.09
CA MET A 48 3.24 -4.02 -5.48
C MET A 48 2.50 -3.06 -4.54
N SER A 49 3.09 -1.92 -4.20
CA SER A 49 2.49 -0.95 -3.29
C SER A 49 2.87 0.48 -3.61
N VAL A 50 2.05 1.42 -3.18
CA VAL A 50 2.29 2.85 -3.30
C VAL A 50 2.04 3.52 -1.95
N VAL A 51 2.82 4.55 -1.62
CA VAL A 51 2.64 5.31 -0.38
C VAL A 51 2.33 6.75 -0.72
N HIS A 52 1.27 7.27 -0.13
CA HIS A 52 0.82 8.65 -0.31
C HIS A 52 0.80 9.39 1.02
N LYS A 53 1.07 10.70 0.96
CA LYS A 53 0.85 11.63 2.05
C LYS A 53 -0.58 12.13 2.00
N TYR A 54 -1.26 12.05 3.13
CA TYR A 54 -2.59 12.61 3.35
C TYR A 54 -2.56 13.64 4.49
N ARG A 55 -3.46 14.62 4.41
CA ARG A 55 -3.81 15.51 5.52
C ARG A 55 -5.11 14.99 6.16
N MET A 56 -5.05 14.65 7.44
CA MET A 56 -6.17 14.14 8.24
C MET A 56 -6.83 15.30 8.98
N ASN A 57 -8.14 15.50 8.78
CA ASN A 57 -8.97 16.55 9.41
C ASN A 57 -8.33 17.96 9.38
N ASP A 58 -7.52 18.25 8.37
CA ASP A 58 -6.69 19.46 8.27
C ASP A 58 -5.65 19.71 9.40
N GLU A 59 -5.47 18.77 10.32
CA GLU A 59 -4.62 18.93 11.51
C GLU A 59 -3.28 18.21 11.40
N ALA A 60 -3.29 16.96 10.93
CA ALA A 60 -2.12 16.08 10.93
C ALA A 60 -1.79 15.57 9.53
N PHE A 61 -0.51 15.27 9.30
CA PHE A 61 -0.08 14.54 8.11
C PHE A 61 0.14 13.08 8.44
N VAL A 62 -0.39 12.20 7.59
CA VAL A 62 -0.23 10.75 7.69
C VAL A 62 0.27 10.18 6.37
N ALA A 63 0.96 9.05 6.45
CA ALA A 63 1.29 8.25 5.28
C ALA A 63 0.32 7.08 5.18
N ILE A 64 -0.29 6.88 4.01
CA ILE A 64 -1.16 5.74 3.73
C ILE A 64 -0.48 4.89 2.65
N LYS A 65 -0.23 3.62 2.98
CA LYS A 65 0.29 2.60 2.05
C LYS A 65 -0.89 1.84 1.45
N LEU A 66 -0.95 1.80 0.13
CA LEU A 66 -1.97 1.11 -0.64
C LEU A 66 -1.31 -0.06 -1.38
N ILE A 67 -1.97 -1.22 -1.36
CA ILE A 67 -1.55 -2.39 -2.15
C ILE A 67 -2.21 -2.26 -3.52
N VAL A 68 -1.40 -2.25 -4.57
CA VAL A 68 -1.86 -1.93 -5.94
C VAL A 68 -2.14 -3.17 -6.78
N VAL A 69 -1.55 -4.30 -6.43
CA VAL A 69 -1.80 -5.59 -7.10
C VAL A 69 -2.64 -6.46 -6.17
N ARG A 70 -3.77 -6.97 -6.67
CA ARG A 70 -4.59 -7.98 -5.97
C ARG A 70 -3.95 -9.36 -6.10
N ASP A 71 -2.80 -9.52 -5.45
CA ASP A 71 -2.11 -10.80 -5.28
C ASP A 71 -2.34 -11.29 -3.84
N GLU A 72 -2.77 -12.55 -3.67
CA GLU A 72 -3.10 -13.11 -2.36
C GLU A 72 -1.91 -13.12 -1.41
N MET A 73 -0.71 -13.43 -1.91
CA MET A 73 0.50 -13.47 -1.11
C MET A 73 0.90 -12.07 -0.65
N GLU A 74 0.75 -11.05 -1.50
CA GLU A 74 0.98 -9.65 -1.10
C GLU A 74 -0.06 -9.15 -0.09
N MET A 75 -1.31 -9.58 -0.19
CA MET A 75 -2.32 -9.28 0.82
C MET A 75 -1.98 -9.91 2.17
N GLU A 76 -1.49 -11.15 2.19
CA GLU A 76 -1.00 -11.79 3.43
C GLU A 76 0.23 -11.08 4.01
N ARG A 77 1.17 -10.65 3.16
CA ARG A 77 2.31 -9.83 3.61
C ARG A 77 1.87 -8.50 4.22
N ALA A 78 0.88 -7.84 3.61
CA ALA A 78 0.32 -6.60 4.15
C ALA A 78 -0.34 -6.81 5.52
N LYS A 79 -1.07 -7.93 5.72
CA LYS A 79 -1.63 -8.30 7.03
C LYS A 79 -0.53 -8.52 8.07
N GLN A 80 0.54 -9.23 7.70
CA GLN A 80 1.69 -9.45 8.59
C GLN A 80 2.38 -8.14 8.97
N GLU A 81 2.54 -7.22 8.03
CA GLU A 81 3.12 -5.89 8.28
C GLU A 81 2.27 -5.09 9.27
N VAL A 82 0.94 -5.08 9.12
CA VAL A 82 0.03 -4.44 10.08
C VAL A 82 0.15 -5.07 11.46
N ALA A 83 0.13 -6.41 11.55
CA ALA A 83 0.26 -7.12 12.83
C ALA A 83 1.58 -6.79 13.55
N LEU A 84 2.69 -6.68 12.81
CA LEU A 84 3.98 -6.26 13.37
C LEU A 84 3.96 -4.82 13.89
N LEU A 85 3.34 -3.89 13.15
CA LEU A 85 3.20 -2.49 13.58
C LEU A 85 2.37 -2.37 14.85
N GLU A 86 1.30 -3.16 14.97
CA GLU A 86 0.48 -3.22 16.18
C GLU A 86 1.25 -3.80 17.37
N PHE A 87 1.99 -4.89 17.14
CA PHE A 87 2.87 -5.47 18.15
C PHE A 87 3.86 -4.43 18.69
N PHE A 88 4.57 -3.68 17.83
CA PHE A 88 5.50 -2.64 18.27
C PHE A 88 4.82 -1.49 19.00
N ARG A 89 3.62 -1.08 18.56
CA ARG A 89 2.81 -0.07 19.27
C ARG A 89 2.53 -0.50 20.71
N ASP A 90 2.19 -1.76 20.90
CA ASP A 90 1.79 -2.29 22.21
C ASP A 90 3.00 -2.59 23.09
N CYS A 91 4.13 -3.04 22.53
CA CYS A 91 5.41 -3.15 23.25
C CYS A 91 5.88 -1.80 23.82
N ARG A 92 5.66 -0.70 23.09
CA ARG A 92 5.99 0.66 23.58
C ARG A 92 5.20 1.06 24.82
N LYS A 93 4.00 0.50 25.03
CA LYS A 93 3.21 0.73 26.23
C LYS A 93 3.68 -0.14 27.40
N ALA A 94 4.19 -1.34 27.12
CA ALA A 94 4.70 -2.26 28.13
C ALA A 94 6.09 -1.86 28.68
N HIS A 95 6.89 -1.16 27.87
CA HIS A 95 8.20 -0.63 28.29
C HIS A 95 8.23 0.89 28.11
N PRO A 96 7.71 1.67 29.07
CA PRO A 96 7.94 3.11 29.09
C PRO A 96 9.45 3.37 29.24
N LYS A 97 9.96 4.33 28.46
CA LYS A 97 11.37 4.75 28.49
C LYS A 97 11.80 5.23 29.86
#